data_AF-A0A9E5T562-F1
#
_entry.id   AF-A0A9E5T562-F1
#
_cell.length_a   1.000
_cell.length_b   1.000
_cell.length_c   1.000
_cell.angle_alpha   90.00
_cell.angle_beta   90.00
_cell.angle_gamma   90.00
#
_symmetry.space_group_name_H-M   'P 1'
#
loop_
_entity.id
_entity.type
_entity.pdbx_description
1 polymer ?
#
loop_
_entity_poly.entity_id
_entity_poly.type
_entity_poly.pdbx_seq_one_letter_code
_entity_poly.pdbx_strand_id
1 'polypeptide(L)'
;TTAGTGAETDSTAMVTDTERTMKLCVWHPELKPALALLDPEITLGLPRDLTAWTGLDAMVHAIEAYCVADDNPVCDRFALQALGLIHIWLRTAV
;
A
#
# COMPACT_ATOMS: atom_id res chain seq x y z
N THR A 1 8.69 8.53 -3.27
CA THR A 1 9.24 7.26 -3.81
C THR A 1 8.17 6.42 -4.50
N THR A 2 7.03 6.13 -3.86
CA THR A 2 5.84 5.47 -4.43
C THR A 2 4.60 5.79 -3.57
N ALA A 3 3.39 5.49 -4.06
CA ALA A 3 2.14 5.62 -3.30
C ALA A 3 1.30 4.33 -3.45
N GLY A 4 1.73 3.24 -2.79
CA GLY A 4 1.13 1.92 -2.98
C GLY A 4 1.19 0.99 -1.79
N THR A 5 2.41 0.63 -1.36
CA THR A 5 2.61 -0.51 -0.46
C THR A 5 2.04 -0.32 0.95
N GLY A 6 1.97 0.91 1.46
CA GLY A 6 1.58 1.19 2.85
C GLY A 6 2.55 0.63 3.90
N ALA A 7 3.73 0.18 3.46
CA ALA A 7 4.74 -0.48 4.29
C ALA A 7 5.22 0.41 5.45
N GLU A 8 5.10 1.72 5.31
CA GLU A 8 5.39 2.70 6.36
C GLU A 8 4.45 2.59 7.58
N THR A 9 3.36 1.83 7.49
CA THR A 9 2.38 1.63 8.57
C THR A 9 2.30 0.20 9.10
N ASP A 10 2.98 -0.74 8.45
CA ASP A 10 2.86 -2.19 8.70
C ASP A 10 4.07 -2.78 9.44
N SER A 11 3.89 -3.96 10.02
CA SER A 11 4.93 -4.78 10.68
C SER A 11 5.43 -5.91 9.77
N THR A 12 5.06 -5.89 8.49
CA THR A 12 5.49 -6.88 7.49
C THR A 12 6.61 -6.34 6.61
N ALA A 13 7.45 -7.26 6.12
CA ALA A 13 8.46 -6.99 5.11
C ALA A 13 8.44 -8.10 4.05
N MET A 14 8.39 -7.71 2.78
CA MET A 14 8.46 -8.64 1.66
C MET A 14 9.92 -8.78 1.22
N VAL A 15 10.48 -9.98 1.29
CA VAL A 15 11.89 -10.28 0.94
C VAL A 15 11.94 -11.45 -0.03
N THR A 16 12.71 -11.33 -1.11
CA THR A 16 12.87 -12.42 -2.08
C THR A 16 14.15 -13.20 -1.78
N ASP A 17 14.01 -14.50 -1.55
CA ASP A 17 15.12 -15.45 -1.59
C ASP A 17 15.39 -15.79 -3.07
N THR A 18 16.48 -15.26 -3.63
CA THR A 18 16.82 -15.42 -5.05
C THR A 18 17.37 -16.80 -5.38
N GLU A 19 17.95 -17.50 -4.42
CA GLU A 19 18.43 -18.88 -4.64
C GLU A 19 17.25 -19.86 -4.73
N ARG A 20 16.24 -19.64 -3.88
CA ARG A 20 15.01 -20.45 -3.87
C ARG A 20 13.90 -19.93 -4.77
N THR A 21 14.16 -18.82 -5.47
CA THR A 21 13.19 -18.10 -6.32
C THR A 21 11.83 -17.88 -5.63
N MET A 22 11.87 -17.53 -4.34
CA MET A 22 10.68 -17.46 -3.48
C MET A 22 10.54 -16.08 -2.83
N LYS A 23 9.35 -15.49 -2.92
CA LYS A 23 8.99 -14.27 -2.20
C LYS A 23 8.44 -14.64 -0.82
N LEU A 24 9.06 -14.11 0.22
CA LEU A 24 8.74 -14.35 1.62
C LEU A 24 8.12 -13.10 2.24
N CYS A 25 7.16 -13.30 3.13
CA CYS A 25 6.64 -12.27 4.02
C CYS A 25 7.21 -12.53 5.43
N VAL A 26 7.95 -11.56 5.97
CA VAL A 26 8.49 -11.58 7.33
C VAL A 26 7.63 -10.65 8.18
N TRP A 27 7.23 -11.09 9.36
CA TRP A 27 6.46 -10.27 10.31
C TRP A 27 7.11 -10.33 11.68
N HIS A 28 7.20 -9.17 12.36
CA HIS A 28 7.65 -9.08 13.74
C HIS A 28 7.11 -7.80 14.38
N PRO A 29 6.67 -7.81 15.65
CA PRO A 29 6.09 -6.64 16.31
C PRO A 29 7.02 -5.42 16.34
N GLU A 30 8.34 -5.63 16.40
CA GLU A 30 9.34 -4.56 16.41
C GLU A 30 9.68 -4.03 15.01
N LEU A 31 9.14 -4.60 13.93
CA LEU A 31 9.38 -4.10 12.56
C LEU A 31 8.52 -2.90 12.20
N LYS A 32 7.54 -2.53 13.02
CA LYS A 32 6.72 -1.36 12.75
C LYS A 32 7.58 -0.08 12.80
N PRO A 33 7.57 0.76 11.76
CA PRO A 33 8.26 2.04 11.81
C PRO A 33 7.78 2.91 12.99
N ALA A 34 8.73 3.50 13.71
CA ALA A 34 8.41 4.41 14.83
C ALA A 34 7.84 5.76 14.36
N LEU A 35 8.14 6.15 13.11
CA LEU A 35 7.69 7.38 12.47
C LEU A 35 7.58 7.16 10.96
N ALA A 36 6.50 7.64 10.36
CA ALA A 36 6.32 7.71 8.91
C ALA A 36 6.21 9.19 8.49
N LEU A 37 6.96 9.59 7.47
CA LEU A 37 6.89 10.91 6.85
C LEU A 37 6.35 10.76 5.43
N LEU A 38 5.20 11.35 5.16
CA LEU A 38 4.54 11.31 3.86
C LEU A 38 4.65 12.68 3.18
N ASP A 39 5.61 12.79 2.25
CA ASP A 39 5.80 13.97 1.41
C ASP A 39 5.37 13.64 -0.03
N PRO A 40 4.29 14.26 -0.56
CA PRO A 40 3.83 13.99 -1.91
C PRO A 40 4.75 14.61 -2.98
N GLU A 41 5.56 15.65 -2.66
CA GLU A 41 6.42 16.31 -3.65
C GLU A 41 7.48 15.34 -4.20
N ILE A 42 7.95 14.41 -3.37
CA ILE A 42 8.90 13.35 -3.76
C ILE A 42 8.24 12.18 -4.53
N THR A 43 6.98 12.31 -4.95
CA THR A 43 6.31 11.40 -5.89
C THR A 43 6.13 12.01 -7.29
N LEU A 44 6.42 13.30 -7.45
CA LEU A 44 6.35 13.98 -8.74
C LEU A 44 7.45 13.47 -9.69
N GLY A 45 7.08 13.26 -10.95
CA GLY A 45 8.01 12.81 -12.00
C GLY A 45 8.32 11.30 -12.01
N LEU A 46 7.65 10.49 -11.18
CA LEU A 46 7.74 9.03 -11.30
C LEU A 46 7.24 8.55 -12.68
N PRO A 47 7.78 7.44 -13.22
CA PRO A 47 7.27 6.85 -14.45
C PRO A 47 5.78 6.54 -14.35
N ARG A 48 5.02 6.81 -15.42
CA ARG A 48 3.57 6.59 -15.48
C ARG A 48 3.17 5.18 -15.04
N ASP A 49 3.92 4.17 -15.50
CA ASP A 49 3.66 2.77 -15.17
C ASP A 49 3.87 2.49 -13.68
N LEU A 50 4.88 3.10 -13.05
CA LEU A 50 5.12 2.96 -11.62
C LEU A 50 4.02 3.62 -10.78
N THR A 51 3.55 4.80 -11.18
CA THR A 51 2.39 5.44 -10.54
C THR A 51 1.15 4.57 -10.66
N ALA A 52 0.91 3.98 -11.85
CA ALA A 52 -0.22 3.08 -12.07
C ALA A 52 -0.13 1.81 -11.22
N TRP A 53 1.01 1.12 -11.21
CA TRP A 53 1.20 -0.12 -10.45
C TRP A 53 1.04 0.10 -8.94
N THR A 54 1.64 1.16 -8.41
CA THR A 54 1.58 1.45 -6.98
C THR A 54 0.18 1.92 -6.55
N GLY A 55 -0.51 2.72 -7.37
CA GLY A 55 -1.90 3.09 -7.10
C GLY A 55 -2.86 1.89 -7.15
N LEU A 56 -2.61 0.92 -8.04
CA LEU A 56 -3.38 -0.34 -8.08
C LEU A 56 -3.07 -1.25 -6.89
N ASP A 57 -1.83 -1.30 -6.41
CA ASP A 57 -1.45 -2.00 -5.18
C ASP A 57 -2.26 -1.49 -3.97
N ALA A 58 -2.30 -0.16 -3.78
CA ALA A 58 -3.14 0.45 -2.74
C ALA A 58 -4.64 0.15 -2.92
N MET A 59 -5.13 0.10 -4.16
CA MET A 59 -6.52 -0.27 -4.45
C MET A 59 -6.82 -1.71 -4.02
N VAL A 60 -5.94 -2.64 -4.34
CA VAL A 60 -6.09 -4.05 -3.96
C VAL A 60 -6.06 -4.20 -2.45
N HIS A 61 -5.13 -3.55 -1.74
CA HIS A 61 -5.11 -3.55 -0.28
C HIS A 61 -6.44 -3.06 0.32
N ALA A 62 -7.03 -2.00 -0.22
CA ALA A 62 -8.32 -1.50 0.24
C ALA A 62 -9.48 -2.47 -0.06
N ILE A 63 -9.48 -3.14 -1.22
CA ILE A 63 -10.48 -4.18 -1.55
C ILE A 63 -10.35 -5.35 -0.58
N GLU A 64 -9.14 -5.86 -0.37
CA GLU A 64 -8.89 -7.00 0.51
C GLU A 64 -9.27 -6.66 1.96
N ALA A 65 -8.89 -5.47 2.44
CA ALA A 65 -9.21 -5.00 3.78
C ALA A 65 -10.73 -4.91 4.04
N TYR A 66 -11.51 -4.46 3.06
CA TYR A 66 -12.98 -4.41 3.17
C TYR A 66 -13.64 -5.79 3.05
N CYS A 67 -12.99 -6.74 2.40
CA CYS A 67 -13.51 -8.10 2.19
C CYS A 67 -13.15 -9.07 3.32
N VAL A 68 -12.42 -8.61 4.36
CA VAL A 68 -12.11 -9.44 5.54
C VAL A 68 -13.41 -9.81 6.26
N ALA A 69 -13.58 -11.09 6.60
CA ALA A 69 -14.72 -11.60 7.34
C ALA A 69 -14.59 -11.32 8.86
N ASP A 70 -14.35 -10.06 9.22
CA ASP A 70 -14.24 -9.57 10.59
C ASP A 70 -15.03 -8.26 10.75
N ASP A 71 -15.56 -7.98 11.93
CA ASP A 71 -16.32 -6.75 12.19
C ASP A 71 -15.38 -5.63 12.65
N ASN A 72 -14.88 -4.85 11.69
CA ASN A 72 -14.03 -3.69 11.95
C ASN A 72 -14.50 -2.43 11.20
N PRO A 73 -15.49 -1.71 11.74
CA PRO A 73 -16.08 -0.53 11.07
C PRO A 73 -15.10 0.60 10.79
N VAL A 74 -13.98 0.66 11.52
CA VAL A 74 -12.92 1.65 11.30
C VAL A 74 -12.09 1.27 10.07
N CYS A 75 -11.71 0.00 9.95
CA CYS A 75 -11.02 -0.53 8.78
C CYS A 75 -11.87 -0.33 7.51
N ASP A 76 -13.15 -0.68 7.58
CA ASP A 76 -14.07 -0.55 6.44
C ASP A 76 -14.18 0.88 5.94
N ARG A 77 -14.27 1.85 6.86
CA ARG A 77 -14.32 3.27 6.49
C ARG A 77 -13.03 3.72 5.82
N PHE A 78 -11.87 3.31 6.31
CA PHE A 78 -10.59 3.65 5.67
C PHE A 78 -10.45 2.99 4.29
N ALA A 79 -10.85 1.74 4.15
CA ALA A 79 -10.86 1.03 2.88
C ALA A 79 -11.76 1.74 1.85
N LEU A 80 -13.01 2.03 2.20
CA LEU A 80 -13.95 2.74 1.31
C LEU A 80 -13.46 4.15 0.95
N GLN A 81 -12.89 4.88 1.92
CA GLN A 81 -12.32 6.21 1.65
C GLN A 81 -11.12 6.13 0.70
N ALA A 82 -10.23 5.14 0.89
CA ALA A 82 -9.09 4.91 0.01
C ALA A 82 -9.56 4.60 -1.42
N LEU A 83 -10.53 3.69 -1.58
CA LEU A 83 -11.11 3.37 -2.89
C LEU A 83 -11.72 4.60 -3.57
N GLY A 84 -12.44 5.44 -2.82
CA GLY A 84 -13.01 6.69 -3.33
C GLY A 84 -11.93 7.65 -3.83
N LEU A 85 -10.87 7.87 -3.05
CA LEU A 85 -9.76 8.74 -3.43
C LEU A 85 -9.01 8.19 -4.66
N ILE A 86 -8.68 6.90 -4.67
CA ILE A 86 -7.95 6.28 -5.79
C ILE A 86 -8.79 6.33 -7.07
N HIS A 87 -10.10 6.05 -6.98
CA HIS A 87 -11.02 6.13 -8.12
C HIS A 87 -11.00 7.52 -8.78
N ILE A 88 -11.01 8.59 -7.97
CA ILE A 88 -11.03 9.97 -8.46
C ILE A 88 -9.68 10.38 -9.04
N TRP A 89 -8.58 10.05 -8.36
CA TRP A 89 -7.27 10.70 -8.62
C TRP A 89 -6.28 9.87 -9.42
N LEU A 90 -6.36 8.53 -9.43
CA LEU A 90 -5.33 7.69 -10.04
C LEU A 90 -5.13 7.99 -11.53
N ARG A 91 -6.21 8.22 -12.29
CA ARG A 91 -6.11 8.54 -13.72
C ARG A 91 -5.46 9.90 -13.99
N THR A 92 -5.62 10.85 -13.07
CA THR A 92 -5.00 12.17 -13.16
C THR A 92 -3.52 12.11 -12.80
N ALA A 93 -3.13 11.23 -11.89
CA ALA A 93 -1.75 11.06 -11.46
C ALA A 93 -0.86 10.33 -12.49
N VAL A 94 -1.47 9.53 -13.40
CA VAL A 94 -0.78 8.73 -14.43
C VAL A 94 -0.67 9.48 -15.75
#